data_AF-A0A6N7YAL9-F1
#
_entry.id   AF-A0A6N7YAL9-F1
#
_cell.length_a   1.000
_cell.length_b   1.000
_cell.length_c   1.000
_cell.angle_alpha   90.00
_cell.angle_beta   90.00
_cell.angle_gamma   90.00
#
_symmetry.space_group_name_H-M   'P 1'
#
loop_
_entity.id
_entity.type
_entity.pdbx_description
1 polymer ?
#
loop_
_entity_poly.entity_id
_entity_poly.type
_entity_poly.pdbx_seq_one_letter_code
_entity_poly.pdbx_strand_id
1 'polypeptide(L)'
;MKTLKRMLAVMLAVVMMMGLGVTSMARENVYDSSVSVVYEVQKYPDSSKYQQSKLPTAAEWKKTYVFNKAENKTAKDAIEETAKQLSPEAGAVTGINKDGDTYIDSIFTLPTINNYGTDENGKNTWEGYYWKIIVTGLDEEGNEVIFDSPVYANKIPLGVEHEFTNEYDTTTFPITCTVTKITMQYCYDSMSW
;
A
#
# COMPACT_ATOMS: atom_id res chain seq x y z
N MET A 1 -47.88 44.05 22.68
CA MET A 1 -46.99 42.96 23.18
C MET A 1 -47.46 41.52 22.90
N LYS A 2 -48.57 41.27 22.16
CA LYS A 2 -49.03 39.90 21.83
C LYS A 2 -48.45 39.32 20.51
N THR A 3 -47.91 40.16 19.63
CA THR A 3 -47.38 39.76 18.32
C THR A 3 -45.88 39.42 18.34
N LEU A 4 -45.08 40.10 19.17
CA LEU A 4 -43.64 39.83 19.33
C LEU A 4 -43.33 38.47 19.96
N LYS A 5 -44.13 38.01 20.94
CA LYS A 5 -43.95 36.68 21.56
C LYS A 5 -44.24 35.52 20.61
N ARG A 6 -45.09 35.72 19.58
CA ARG A 6 -45.39 34.68 18.58
C ARG A 6 -44.32 34.58 17.50
N MET A 7 -43.71 35.70 17.07
CA MET A 7 -42.59 35.66 16.13
C MET A 7 -41.34 35.01 16.72
N LEU A 8 -41.06 35.24 18.01
CA LEU A 8 -39.92 34.62 18.68
C LEU A 8 -40.09 33.09 18.84
N ALA A 9 -41.30 32.62 19.13
CA ALA A 9 -41.60 31.20 19.26
C ALA A 9 -41.52 30.45 17.91
N VAL A 10 -41.88 31.10 16.80
CA VAL A 10 -41.75 30.51 15.46
C VAL A 10 -40.29 30.47 15.01
N MET A 11 -39.47 31.49 15.33
CA MET A 11 -38.02 31.43 15.08
C MET A 11 -37.34 30.32 15.89
N LEU A 12 -37.73 30.11 17.16
CA LEU A 12 -37.17 29.03 17.98
C LEU A 12 -37.56 27.64 17.44
N ALA A 13 -38.76 27.48 16.88
CA ALA A 13 -39.21 26.23 16.26
C ALA A 13 -38.53 25.93 14.91
N VAL A 14 -38.21 26.95 14.11
CA VAL A 14 -37.46 26.77 12.84
C VAL A 14 -36.01 26.37 13.11
N VAL A 15 -35.38 26.89 14.17
CA VAL A 15 -34.03 26.49 14.59
C VAL A 15 -34.00 25.06 15.13
N MET A 16 -35.06 24.60 15.80
CA MET A 16 -35.14 23.21 16.28
C MET A 16 -35.41 22.19 15.18
N MET A 17 -35.94 22.58 14.01
CA MET A 17 -36.06 21.70 12.83
C MET A 17 -34.82 21.68 11.93
N MET A 18 -33.87 22.59 12.13
CA MET A 18 -32.57 22.58 11.45
C MET A 18 -31.47 21.86 12.26
N GLY A 19 -31.81 21.32 13.44
CA GLY A 19 -30.88 20.61 14.32
C GLY A 19 -30.74 19.10 14.06
N LEU A 20 -31.43 18.54 13.07
CA LEU A 20 -31.33 17.12 12.68
C LEU A 20 -30.81 16.94 11.24
N GLY A 21 -30.22 17.99 10.66
CA GLY A 21 -29.64 17.99 9.31
C GLY A 21 -28.12 17.78 9.27
N VAL A 22 -27.49 17.46 10.40
CA VAL A 22 -26.21 16.76 10.41
C VAL A 22 -26.50 15.32 10.82
N THR A 23 -27.18 14.60 9.94
CA THR A 23 -26.65 13.28 9.66
C THR A 23 -25.22 13.56 9.23
N SER A 24 -24.27 13.30 10.12
CA SER A 24 -23.00 12.79 9.68
C SER A 24 -23.35 11.89 8.50
N MET A 25 -22.85 12.23 7.32
CA MET A 25 -22.46 11.13 6.46
C MET A 25 -21.42 10.40 7.32
N ALA A 26 -21.88 9.49 8.19
CA ALA A 26 -21.27 8.20 8.23
C ALA A 26 -21.33 7.80 6.76
N ARG A 27 -20.26 8.15 6.04
CA ARG A 27 -19.90 7.48 4.82
C ARG A 27 -19.99 6.04 5.28
N GLU A 28 -21.02 5.34 4.82
CA GLU A 28 -20.94 3.91 4.79
C GLU A 28 -19.68 3.73 3.96
N ASN A 29 -18.56 3.51 4.64
CA ASN A 29 -17.33 3.10 4.02
C ASN A 29 -17.72 1.72 3.50
N VAL A 30 -18.42 1.70 2.37
CA VAL A 30 -18.45 0.59 1.45
C VAL A 30 -17.00 0.58 1.01
N TYR A 31 -16.15 -0.02 1.86
CA TYR A 31 -14.84 -0.46 1.48
C TYR A 31 -15.09 -1.14 0.16
N ASP A 32 -14.59 -0.56 -0.94
CA ASP A 32 -14.60 -1.25 -2.23
C ASP A 32 -14.13 -2.65 -1.89
N SER A 33 -14.98 -3.66 -2.11
CA SER A 33 -14.76 -5.01 -1.59
C SER A 33 -13.48 -5.65 -2.15
N SER A 34 -12.76 -4.92 -2.99
CA SER A 34 -11.52 -5.30 -3.61
C SER A 34 -10.38 -4.29 -3.40
N VAL A 35 -9.16 -4.80 -3.50
CA VAL A 35 -7.91 -4.04 -3.63
C VAL A 35 -7.30 -4.39 -4.99
N SER A 36 -6.75 -3.39 -5.68
CA SER A 36 -6.01 -3.61 -6.92
C SER A 36 -4.55 -3.95 -6.62
N VAL A 37 -4.06 -5.11 -7.04
CA VAL A 37 -2.65 -5.49 -6.94
C VAL A 37 -2.00 -5.36 -8.31
N VAL A 38 -1.09 -4.40 -8.46
CA VAL A 38 -0.36 -4.11 -9.69
C VAL A 38 1.00 -4.76 -9.61
N TYR A 39 1.31 -5.65 -10.54
CA TYR A 39 2.66 -6.15 -10.76
C TYR A 39 3.33 -5.33 -11.87
N GLU A 40 4.52 -4.81 -11.59
CA GLU A 40 5.32 -4.06 -12.54
C GLU A 40 6.80 -4.48 -12.51
N VAL A 41 7.42 -4.65 -13.68
CA VAL A 41 8.89 -4.77 -13.76
C VAL A 41 9.45 -3.62 -14.56
N GLN A 42 10.29 -2.81 -13.91
CA GLN A 42 11.02 -1.73 -14.57
C GLN A 42 12.20 -2.28 -15.36
N LYS A 43 12.96 -3.21 -14.76
CA LYS A 43 14.15 -3.79 -15.39
C LYS A 43 14.48 -5.15 -14.76
N TYR A 44 14.72 -6.16 -15.59
CA TYR A 44 15.29 -7.43 -15.13
C TYR A 44 16.82 -7.36 -15.07
N PRO A 45 17.45 -8.01 -14.08
CA PRO A 45 18.88 -8.27 -14.10
C PRO A 45 19.21 -9.18 -15.29
N ASP A 46 20.43 -9.05 -15.78
CA ASP A 46 20.86 -9.83 -16.93
C ASP A 46 20.68 -11.33 -16.67
N SER A 47 20.08 -11.98 -17.65
CA SER A 47 19.31 -13.22 -17.51
C SER A 47 20.15 -14.49 -17.38
N SER A 48 21.48 -14.36 -17.42
CA SER A 48 22.41 -15.49 -17.31
C SER A 48 22.52 -16.08 -15.90
N LYS A 49 21.99 -15.39 -14.87
CA LYS A 49 22.10 -15.79 -13.46
C LYS A 49 20.78 -16.22 -12.80
N TYR A 50 19.63 -16.13 -13.49
CA TYR A 50 18.31 -16.37 -12.90
C TYR A 50 17.54 -17.43 -13.68
N GLN A 51 16.72 -18.22 -12.97
CA GLN A 51 15.82 -19.19 -13.58
C GLN A 51 14.67 -18.44 -14.27
N GLN A 52 14.88 -17.96 -15.50
CA GLN A 52 13.87 -17.23 -16.27
C GLN A 52 12.53 -18.00 -16.39
N SER A 53 12.56 -19.33 -16.38
CA SER A 53 11.36 -20.17 -16.42
C SER A 53 10.44 -20.00 -15.20
N LYS A 54 10.91 -19.37 -14.12
CA LYS A 54 10.15 -19.09 -12.90
C LYS A 54 9.60 -17.67 -12.83
N LEU A 55 9.87 -16.85 -13.83
CA LEU A 55 9.47 -15.44 -13.88
C LEU A 55 8.22 -15.26 -14.75
N PRO A 56 7.37 -14.28 -14.43
CA PRO A 56 6.28 -13.90 -15.32
C PRO A 56 6.80 -13.44 -16.69
N THR A 57 6.02 -13.72 -17.73
CA THR A 57 6.42 -13.42 -19.12
C THR A 57 6.45 -11.91 -19.39
N ALA A 58 7.14 -11.47 -20.45
CA ALA A 58 7.19 -10.06 -20.85
C ALA A 58 5.82 -9.40 -21.05
N ALA A 59 4.83 -10.18 -21.49
CA ALA A 59 3.44 -9.73 -21.63
C ALA A 59 2.77 -9.44 -20.27
N GLU A 60 3.33 -9.94 -19.17
CA GLU A 60 2.77 -9.84 -17.82
C GLU A 60 3.56 -8.87 -16.94
N TRP A 61 4.62 -8.24 -17.46
CA TRP A 61 5.44 -7.27 -16.71
C TRP A 61 4.67 -6.03 -16.27
N LYS A 62 3.44 -5.83 -16.75
CA LYS A 62 2.51 -4.84 -16.21
C LYS A 62 1.11 -5.43 -16.22
N LYS A 63 0.65 -5.86 -15.05
CA LYS A 63 -0.67 -6.52 -14.92
C LYS A 63 -1.31 -6.16 -13.59
N THR A 64 -2.62 -5.92 -13.63
CA THR A 64 -3.42 -5.63 -12.44
C THR A 64 -4.30 -6.82 -12.11
N TYR A 65 -4.30 -7.20 -10.84
CA TYR A 65 -5.11 -8.24 -10.25
C TYR A 65 -6.10 -7.60 -9.28
N VAL A 66 -7.28 -8.21 -9.19
CA VAL A 66 -8.30 -7.80 -8.24
C VAL A 66 -8.28 -8.81 -7.11
N PHE A 67 -8.07 -8.34 -5.89
CA PHE A 67 -8.05 -9.16 -4.70
C PHE A 67 -9.20 -8.75 -3.80
N ASN A 68 -10.04 -9.70 -3.40
CA ASN A 68 -11.19 -9.39 -2.54
C ASN A 68 -10.71 -9.15 -1.10
N LYS A 69 -11.08 -8.02 -0.53
CA LYS A 69 -10.82 -7.69 0.87
C LYS A 69 -11.53 -8.69 1.77
N ALA A 70 -10.84 -9.10 2.82
CA ALA A 70 -11.41 -9.80 3.95
C ALA A 70 -10.76 -9.26 5.23
N GLU A 71 -11.50 -9.25 6.34
CA GLU A 71 -11.06 -8.66 7.62
C GLU A 71 -9.77 -9.28 8.16
N ASN A 72 -9.50 -10.54 7.81
CA ASN A 72 -8.31 -11.28 8.22
C ASN A 72 -7.18 -11.31 7.18
N LYS A 73 -7.30 -10.51 6.10
CA LYS A 73 -6.31 -10.45 5.03
C LYS A 73 -5.50 -9.17 5.10
N THR A 74 -4.23 -9.30 4.79
CA THR A 74 -3.22 -8.24 4.84
C THR A 74 -2.66 -7.95 3.44
N ALA A 75 -1.96 -6.84 3.28
CA ALA A 75 -1.27 -6.52 2.04
C ALA A 75 -0.30 -7.65 1.62
N LYS A 76 0.32 -8.32 2.60
CA LYS A 76 1.12 -9.53 2.39
C LYS A 76 0.32 -10.65 1.72
N ASP A 77 -0.89 -10.96 2.21
CA ASP A 77 -1.70 -12.04 1.62
C ASP A 77 -2.02 -11.74 0.14
N ALA A 78 -2.37 -10.49 -0.16
CA ALA A 78 -2.63 -10.07 -1.53
C ALA A 78 -1.41 -10.19 -2.44
N ILE A 79 -0.21 -9.87 -1.93
CA ILE A 79 1.06 -10.03 -2.64
C ILE A 79 1.36 -11.52 -2.89
N GLU A 80 1.24 -12.37 -1.86
CA GLU A 80 1.51 -13.81 -1.96
C GLU A 80 0.55 -14.52 -2.93
N GLU A 81 -0.74 -14.20 -2.86
CA GLU A 81 -1.73 -14.78 -3.77
C GLU A 81 -1.52 -14.29 -5.20
N THR A 82 -1.24 -13.00 -5.40
CA THR A 82 -0.93 -12.45 -6.74
C THR A 82 0.34 -13.06 -7.32
N ALA A 83 1.38 -13.23 -6.50
CA ALA A 83 2.61 -13.90 -6.93
C ALA A 83 2.34 -15.37 -7.31
N LYS A 84 1.56 -16.12 -6.53
CA LYS A 84 1.19 -17.49 -6.90
C LYS A 84 0.36 -17.57 -8.18
N GLN A 85 -0.48 -16.57 -8.48
CA GLN A 85 -1.23 -16.50 -9.74
C GLN A 85 -0.33 -16.21 -10.95
N LEU A 86 0.69 -15.38 -10.77
CA LEU A 86 1.64 -15.01 -11.83
C LEU A 86 2.66 -16.12 -12.12
N SER A 87 3.17 -16.78 -11.07
CA SER A 87 4.13 -17.88 -11.19
C SER A 87 3.93 -18.87 -10.03
N PRO A 88 3.09 -19.90 -10.22
CA PRO A 88 2.71 -20.84 -9.16
C PRO A 88 3.89 -21.57 -8.51
N GLU A 89 4.93 -21.87 -9.29
CA GLU A 89 6.12 -22.60 -8.81
C GLU A 89 7.13 -21.72 -8.08
N ALA A 90 7.07 -20.41 -8.27
CA ALA A 90 8.02 -19.46 -7.68
C ALA A 90 7.41 -18.71 -6.49
N GLY A 91 6.18 -18.21 -6.66
CA GLY A 91 5.42 -17.52 -5.62
C GLY A 91 6.20 -16.36 -4.97
N ALA A 92 5.81 -16.02 -3.74
CA ALA A 92 6.60 -15.15 -2.87
C ALA A 92 7.23 -15.98 -1.74
N VAL A 93 8.42 -15.59 -1.32
CA VAL A 93 9.15 -16.15 -0.18
C VAL A 93 9.10 -15.15 0.97
N THR A 94 8.85 -15.65 2.18
CA THR A 94 8.78 -14.83 3.38
C THR A 94 9.91 -15.14 4.33
N GLY A 95 10.39 -14.11 5.03
CA GLY A 95 11.36 -14.21 6.12
C GLY A 95 10.74 -13.70 7.42
N ILE A 96 11.45 -13.95 8.53
CA ILE A 96 11.10 -13.42 9.86
C ILE A 96 12.26 -12.54 10.34
N ASN A 97 11.99 -11.29 10.72
CA ASN A 97 13.01 -10.39 11.25
C ASN A 97 13.33 -10.69 12.74
N LYS A 98 14.29 -9.97 13.32
CA LYS A 98 14.70 -10.17 14.73
C LYS A 98 13.59 -9.86 15.74
N ASP A 99 12.63 -9.02 15.35
CA ASP A 99 11.49 -8.61 16.16
C ASP A 99 10.30 -9.58 16.03
N GLY A 100 10.44 -10.63 15.20
CA GLY A 100 9.41 -11.65 14.96
C GLY A 100 8.42 -11.31 13.85
N ASP A 101 8.59 -10.18 13.16
CA ASP A 101 7.72 -9.77 12.06
C ASP A 101 8.04 -10.52 10.77
N THR A 102 6.98 -10.88 10.04
CA THR A 102 7.11 -11.56 8.75
C THR A 102 7.20 -10.54 7.62
N TYR A 103 8.26 -10.61 6.82
CA TYR A 103 8.46 -9.72 5.66
C TYR A 103 8.51 -10.53 4.36
N ILE A 104 8.26 -9.85 3.23
CA ILE A 104 8.50 -10.44 1.90
C ILE A 104 10.00 -10.41 1.62
N ASP A 105 10.63 -11.58 1.59
CA ASP A 105 12.07 -11.73 1.34
C ASP A 105 12.39 -11.70 -0.16
N SER A 106 11.57 -12.37 -0.97
CA SER A 106 11.65 -12.27 -2.43
C SER A 106 10.31 -12.60 -3.08
N ILE A 107 10.13 -12.15 -4.33
CA ILE A 107 9.00 -12.52 -5.19
C ILE A 107 9.58 -13.16 -6.46
N PHE A 108 9.00 -14.27 -6.90
CA PHE A 108 9.42 -15.07 -8.05
C PHE A 108 10.86 -15.57 -7.99
N THR A 109 11.42 -15.76 -6.79
CA THR A 109 12.83 -16.07 -6.56
C THR A 109 13.81 -14.99 -7.04
N LEU A 110 13.34 -13.77 -7.34
CA LEU A 110 14.19 -12.63 -7.64
C LEU A 110 14.71 -12.02 -6.33
N PRO A 111 16.01 -12.15 -6.04
CA PRO A 111 16.58 -11.60 -4.82
C PRO A 111 16.84 -10.10 -4.98
N THR A 112 16.97 -9.41 -3.86
CA THR A 112 17.62 -8.10 -3.83
C THR A 112 19.12 -8.28 -4.12
N ILE A 113 19.66 -7.47 -5.05
CA ILE A 113 21.05 -7.47 -5.47
C ILE A 113 21.63 -6.11 -5.12
N ASN A 114 22.72 -6.08 -4.36
CA ASN A 114 23.43 -4.86 -4.00
C ASN A 114 24.89 -4.95 -4.45
N ASN A 115 25.32 -4.03 -5.31
CA ASN A 115 26.71 -3.87 -5.70
C ASN A 115 27.19 -2.52 -5.16
N TYR A 116 28.14 -2.55 -4.24
CA TYR A 116 28.79 -1.35 -3.72
C TYR A 116 30.15 -1.15 -4.39
N GLY A 117 30.51 0.10 -4.63
CA GLY A 117 31.76 0.45 -5.28
C GLY A 117 32.22 1.87 -4.98
N THR A 118 33.15 2.33 -5.80
CA THR A 118 33.66 3.70 -5.78
C THR A 118 33.77 4.20 -7.22
N ASP A 119 33.29 5.41 -7.50
CA ASP A 119 33.37 6.00 -8.84
C ASP A 119 34.75 6.62 -9.13
N GLU A 120 34.92 7.12 -10.35
CA GLU A 120 36.14 7.80 -10.82
C GLU A 120 36.52 9.04 -10.01
N ASN A 121 35.58 9.61 -9.26
CA ASN A 121 35.78 10.79 -8.41
C ASN A 121 36.02 10.41 -6.95
N GLY A 122 36.14 9.12 -6.63
CA GLY A 122 36.34 8.63 -5.28
C GLY A 122 35.08 8.62 -4.42
N LYS A 123 33.89 8.84 -4.99
CA LYS A 123 32.62 8.77 -4.24
C LYS A 123 32.16 7.34 -4.09
N ASN A 124 31.41 7.07 -3.02
CA ASN A 124 30.80 5.76 -2.85
C ASN A 124 29.68 5.59 -3.86
N THR A 125 29.63 4.42 -4.48
CA THR A 125 28.54 4.06 -5.38
C THR A 125 27.78 2.86 -4.88
N TRP A 126 26.50 2.83 -5.25
CA TRP A 126 25.65 1.67 -5.11
C TRP A 126 24.86 1.50 -6.41
N GLU A 127 24.79 0.28 -6.92
CA GLU A 127 23.84 -0.12 -7.95
C GLU A 127 23.19 -1.43 -7.54
N GLY A 128 21.92 -1.61 -7.88
CA GLY A 128 21.20 -2.77 -7.39
C GLY A 128 19.85 -3.00 -8.01
N TYR A 129 19.36 -4.22 -7.81
CA TYR A 129 17.98 -4.61 -8.11
C TYR A 129 17.25 -4.91 -6.81
N TYR A 130 15.99 -4.50 -6.70
CA TYR A 130 15.22 -4.71 -5.48
C TYR A 130 13.71 -4.69 -5.76
N TRP A 131 12.96 -5.29 -4.84
CA TRP A 131 11.51 -5.16 -4.82
C TRP A 131 11.09 -3.91 -4.05
N LYS A 132 10.31 -3.07 -4.71
CA LYS A 132 9.63 -1.93 -4.12
C LYS A 132 8.15 -2.26 -3.97
N ILE A 133 7.66 -2.23 -2.74
CA ILE A 133 6.25 -2.48 -2.43
C ILE A 133 5.60 -1.17 -2.02
N ILE A 134 4.71 -0.67 -2.88
CA ILE A 134 4.01 0.58 -2.66
C ILE A 134 2.56 0.26 -2.30
N VAL A 135 2.15 0.63 -1.10
CA VAL A 135 0.76 0.54 -0.66
C VAL A 135 0.12 1.92 -0.81
N THR A 136 -0.98 1.98 -1.54
CA THR A 136 -1.79 3.20 -1.68
C THR A 136 -3.13 2.98 -1.00
N GLY A 137 -3.49 3.92 -0.15
CA GLY A 137 -4.81 3.99 0.47
C GLY A 137 -5.47 5.34 0.26
N LEU A 138 -6.73 5.44 0.69
CA LEU A 138 -7.47 6.68 0.76
C LEU A 138 -7.74 7.02 2.22
N ASP A 139 -7.46 8.26 2.62
CA ASP A 139 -7.83 8.79 3.93
C ASP A 139 -9.35 9.07 4.03
N GLU A 140 -9.80 9.56 5.18
CA GLU A 140 -11.21 9.90 5.43
C GLU A 140 -11.75 10.98 4.46
N GLU A 141 -10.88 11.90 4.03
CA GLU A 141 -11.18 12.98 3.08
C GLU A 141 -11.16 12.50 1.61
N GLY A 142 -10.64 11.29 1.36
CA GLY A 142 -10.49 10.70 0.03
C GLY A 142 -9.20 11.09 -0.69
N ASN A 143 -8.21 11.62 0.03
CA ASN A 143 -6.88 11.88 -0.52
C ASN A 143 -6.07 10.58 -0.61
N GLU A 144 -5.25 10.45 -1.65
CA GLU A 144 -4.31 9.32 -1.77
C GLU A 144 -3.18 9.45 -0.75
N VAL A 145 -2.97 8.38 0.01
CA VAL A 145 -1.84 8.23 0.93
C VAL A 145 -0.97 7.08 0.44
N ILE A 146 0.34 7.31 0.34
CA ILE A 146 1.29 6.36 -0.23
C ILE A 146 2.30 5.95 0.83
N PHE A 147 2.50 4.64 0.97
CA PHE A 147 3.45 4.05 1.89
C PHE A 147 4.39 3.12 1.11
N ASP A 148 5.68 3.30 1.31
CA ASP A 148 6.72 2.40 0.79
C ASP A 148 7.12 1.46 1.92
N SER A 149 6.72 0.19 1.86
CA SER A 149 7.05 -0.74 2.94
C SER A 149 6.99 -2.21 2.53
N PRO A 150 8.13 -2.81 2.16
CA PRO A 150 8.22 -4.26 2.02
C PRO A 150 8.15 -4.99 3.37
N VAL A 151 8.54 -4.35 4.48
CA VAL A 151 8.67 -4.98 5.81
C VAL A 151 7.36 -4.99 6.60
N TYR A 152 6.47 -4.01 6.40
CA TYR A 152 5.21 -3.89 7.15
C TYR A 152 3.98 -4.43 6.41
N ALA A 153 4.14 -5.04 5.24
CA ALA A 153 3.01 -5.57 4.47
C ALA A 153 2.17 -6.60 5.25
N ASN A 154 2.76 -7.31 6.22
CA ASN A 154 2.07 -8.24 7.12
C ASN A 154 1.23 -7.55 8.20
N LYS A 155 1.52 -6.28 8.53
CA LYS A 155 0.81 -5.49 9.54
C LYS A 155 -0.29 -4.62 8.95
N ILE A 156 -0.32 -4.45 7.63
CA ILE A 156 -1.29 -3.62 6.92
C ILE A 156 -2.54 -4.46 6.57
N PRO A 157 -3.67 -4.30 7.27
CA PRO A 157 -4.91 -4.97 6.94
C PRO A 157 -5.56 -4.39 5.67
N LEU A 158 -6.31 -5.22 4.94
CA LEU A 158 -6.99 -4.79 3.71
C LEU A 158 -8.46 -4.41 3.90
N GLY A 159 -9.14 -5.06 4.86
CA GLY A 159 -10.58 -4.94 5.05
C GLY A 159 -11.02 -3.92 6.10
N VAL A 160 -10.08 -3.25 6.75
CA VAL A 160 -10.36 -2.25 7.81
C VAL A 160 -9.42 -1.06 7.65
N GLU A 161 -9.85 0.08 8.19
CA GLU A 161 -8.99 1.25 8.39
C GLU A 161 -7.74 0.88 9.20
N HIS A 162 -6.59 1.39 8.76
CA HIS A 162 -5.31 1.17 9.42
C HIS A 162 -4.62 2.49 9.70
N GLU A 163 -4.07 2.60 10.90
CA GLU A 163 -3.30 3.74 11.36
C GLU A 163 -1.85 3.57 10.93
N PHE A 164 -1.40 4.38 9.97
CA PHE A 164 -0.02 4.34 9.51
C PHE A 164 0.85 5.29 10.32
N THR A 165 1.85 4.73 11.00
CA THR A 165 2.93 5.48 11.64
C THR A 165 4.18 5.38 10.78
N ASN A 166 4.74 6.52 10.36
CA ASN A 166 6.04 6.54 9.69
C ASN A 166 7.13 6.33 10.74
N GLU A 167 7.77 5.16 10.76
CA GLU A 167 8.83 4.88 11.73
C GLU A 167 10.06 5.79 11.59
N TYR A 168 10.25 6.41 10.42
CA TYR A 168 11.33 7.36 10.17
C TYR A 168 10.94 8.81 10.47
N ASP A 169 9.66 9.08 10.74
CA ASP A 169 9.16 10.40 11.09
C ASP A 169 8.08 10.29 12.17
N THR A 170 8.51 10.40 13.43
CA THR A 170 7.61 10.41 14.60
C THR A 170 6.83 11.72 14.75
N THR A 171 6.99 12.69 13.83
CA THR A 171 6.30 13.98 13.88
C THR A 171 5.07 14.04 12.96
N THR A 172 4.91 13.07 12.06
CA THR A 172 3.70 12.92 11.27
C THR A 172 2.62 12.26 12.11
N PHE A 173 1.46 12.91 12.22
CA PHE A 173 0.29 12.32 12.86
C PHE A 173 -0.05 11.00 12.19
N PRO A 174 -0.50 10.00 12.97
CA PRO A 174 -0.99 8.77 12.39
C PRO A 174 -2.09 9.05 11.38
N ILE A 175 -1.91 8.56 10.15
CA ILE A 175 -2.92 8.71 9.10
C ILE A 175 -3.72 7.42 9.04
N THR A 176 -5.01 7.52 9.32
CA THR A 176 -5.96 6.44 9.10
C THR A 176 -6.29 6.36 7.62
N CYS A 177 -6.08 5.21 6.98
CA CYS A 177 -6.49 5.05 5.60
C CYS A 177 -6.98 3.63 5.28
N THR A 178 -7.74 3.54 4.20
CA THR A 178 -8.21 2.28 3.62
C THR A 178 -7.36 1.91 2.42
N VAL A 179 -6.77 0.70 2.42
CA VAL A 179 -5.98 0.24 1.27
C VAL A 179 -6.86 0.04 0.03
N THR A 180 -6.43 0.62 -1.09
CA THR A 180 -7.12 0.53 -2.38
C THR A 180 -6.25 -0.07 -3.47
N LYS A 181 -4.93 0.07 -3.36
CA LYS A 181 -3.97 -0.43 -4.35
C LYS A 181 -2.66 -0.85 -3.70
N ILE A 182 -2.07 -1.93 -4.22
CA ILE A 182 -0.72 -2.40 -3.88
C ILE A 182 0.05 -2.52 -5.18
N THR A 183 1.24 -1.95 -5.26
CA THR A 183 2.15 -2.10 -6.40
C THR A 183 3.37 -2.91 -5.99
N MET A 184 3.56 -4.06 -6.63
CA MET A 184 4.75 -4.91 -6.57
C MET A 184 5.67 -4.53 -7.73
N GLN A 185 6.69 -3.72 -7.47
CA GLN A 185 7.59 -3.23 -8.51
C GLN A 185 9.00 -3.83 -8.36
N TYR A 186 9.53 -4.43 -9.41
CA TYR A 186 10.94 -4.84 -9.44
C TYR A 186 11.79 -3.78 -10.14
N CYS A 187 12.64 -3.13 -9.36
CA CYS A 187 13.36 -1.91 -9.73
C CYS A 187 14.85 -2.17 -9.94
N TYR A 188 15.48 -1.30 -10.73
CA TYR A 188 16.93 -1.12 -10.79
C TYR A 188 17.25 0.33 -10.44
N ASP A 189 18.22 0.55 -9.58
CA ASP A 189 18.63 1.89 -9.19
C ASP A 189 20.15 1.97 -9.02
N SER A 190 20.68 3.19 -9.15
CA SER A 190 22.10 3.48 -9.04
C SER A 190 22.32 4.86 -8.43
N MET A 191 23.14 4.93 -7.39
CA MET A 191 23.42 6.14 -6.61
C MET A 191 24.94 6.35 -6.46
N SER A 192 25.36 7.61 -6.38
CA SER A 192 26.73 8.03 -6.00
C SER A 192 26.63 9.13 -4.94
N TRP A 193 27.34 8.99 -3.81
CA TRP A 193 27.35 9.95 -2.71
C TRP A 193 28.75 10.24 -2.18
#